data_AF-A0A640TNX5-F1
#
_entry.id   AF-A0A640TNX5-F1
#
_cell.length_a   1.000
_cell.length_b   1.000
_cell.length_c   1.000
_cell.angle_alpha   90.00
_cell.angle_beta   90.00
_cell.angle_gamma   90.00
#
_symmetry.space_group_name_H-M   'P 1'
#
loop_
_entity.id
_entity.type
_entity.pdbx_description
1 polymer ?
#
loop_
_entity_poly.entity_id
_entity_poly.type
_entity_poly.pdbx_seq_one_letter_code
_entity_poly.pdbx_strand_id
1 'polypeptide(L)'
;MHGLETLTMSPYQAGWRLRVVPSIGHVLVRKVTRRVVNRALHCWIADECGLSTVKNSLAVLVRVLEQAVRDGVLDANPARVAGWQQEYQRAQAERTAPRSLALPDADALERLAAALVQRSSDGYAGWGDIVRFAAWTGTRFSEVSALQAQDIDASTWTWQVQHFTVSEPEGLHDRPCRGRHHRVVPLRPAARELAAGRLERARHTPPARLFTGPHRSRFTAAVLRDATHWDDVVDELGHEYLRRQDLRHTGLTWMADAGLPLPLLCGAAGRPPGDTRRYLPPDGHRLSAESHGEPPASSAPARTSGGGRTVFPHPPTE
;
A
#
# COMPACT_ATOMS: atom_id res chain seq x y z
N MET A 1 -11.93 -15.66 -18.70
CA MET A 1 -11.64 -14.23 -18.39
C MET A 1 -10.32 -13.87 -19.07
N HIS A 2 -10.35 -13.48 -20.34
CA HIS A 2 -9.15 -13.12 -21.10
C HIS A 2 -8.94 -11.59 -21.04
N GLY A 3 -7.68 -11.13 -21.10
CA GLY A 3 -7.34 -9.69 -21.21
C GLY A 3 -7.15 -8.92 -19.89
N LEU A 4 -6.83 -9.60 -18.78
CA LEU A 4 -6.55 -8.96 -17.48
C LEU A 4 -5.11 -9.25 -17.06
N GLU A 5 -4.43 -8.25 -16.50
CA GLU A 5 -3.13 -8.46 -15.84
C GLU A 5 -3.27 -9.52 -14.73
N THR A 6 -2.28 -10.41 -14.61
CA THR A 6 -2.26 -11.56 -13.68
C THR A 6 -2.52 -11.16 -12.22
N LEU A 7 -2.02 -9.98 -11.81
CA LEU A 7 -2.23 -9.37 -10.49
C LEU A 7 -3.70 -9.07 -10.18
N THR A 8 -4.50 -8.80 -11.21
CA THR A 8 -5.96 -8.60 -11.08
C THR A 8 -6.69 -9.95 -11.04
N MET A 9 -6.13 -10.99 -11.66
CA MET A 9 -6.80 -12.29 -11.80
C MET A 9 -6.79 -13.13 -10.52
N SER A 10 -5.66 -13.19 -9.81
CA SER A 10 -5.53 -13.94 -8.54
C SER A 10 -6.59 -13.56 -7.49
N PRO A 11 -6.76 -12.27 -7.11
CA PRO A 11 -7.78 -11.90 -6.14
C PRO A 11 -9.21 -12.11 -6.65
N TYR A 12 -9.44 -12.15 -7.97
CA TYR A 12 -10.75 -12.42 -8.55
C TYR A 12 -11.08 -13.91 -8.50
N GLN A 13 -10.10 -14.78 -8.73
CA GLN A 13 -10.26 -16.22 -8.56
C GLN A 13 -10.48 -16.59 -7.10
N ALA A 14 -9.72 -16.00 -6.17
CA ALA A 14 -9.98 -16.14 -4.73
C ALA A 14 -11.35 -15.55 -4.35
N GLY A 15 -11.71 -14.42 -4.96
CA GLY A 15 -13.05 -13.82 -5.00
C GLY A 15 -14.15 -14.85 -5.26
N TRP A 16 -14.00 -15.49 -6.40
CA TRP A 16 -14.93 -16.48 -6.95
C TRP A 16 -15.02 -17.74 -6.10
N ARG A 17 -13.88 -18.39 -5.84
CA ARG A 17 -13.79 -19.70 -5.17
C ARG A 17 -14.23 -19.64 -3.71
N LEU A 18 -13.80 -18.63 -2.96
CA LEU A 18 -13.99 -18.59 -1.51
C LEU A 18 -15.29 -17.89 -1.09
N ARG A 19 -15.93 -17.12 -1.98
CA ARG A 19 -17.10 -16.31 -1.62
C ARG A 19 -18.24 -16.45 -2.61
N VAL A 20 -18.01 -16.11 -3.88
CA VAL A 20 -19.11 -16.10 -4.86
C VAL A 20 -19.73 -17.48 -5.04
N VAL A 21 -18.92 -18.52 -5.29
CA VAL A 21 -19.43 -19.89 -5.47
C VAL A 21 -20.10 -20.42 -4.20
N PRO A 22 -19.49 -20.33 -2.99
CA PRO A 22 -20.16 -20.75 -1.76
C PRO A 22 -21.47 -20.01 -1.48
N SER A 23 -21.52 -18.70 -1.72
CA SER A 23 -22.69 -17.89 -1.36
C SER A 23 -23.84 -17.96 -2.36
N ILE A 24 -23.54 -18.02 -3.66
CA ILE A 24 -24.55 -17.89 -4.72
C ILE A 24 -24.39 -18.89 -5.87
N GLY A 25 -23.37 -19.75 -5.85
CA GLY A 25 -23.11 -20.72 -6.92
C GLY A 25 -24.23 -21.76 -7.11
N HIS A 26 -25.05 -21.97 -6.09
CA HIS A 26 -26.24 -22.83 -6.15
C HIS A 26 -27.47 -22.14 -6.76
N VAL A 27 -27.43 -20.82 -6.99
CA VAL A 27 -28.55 -20.06 -7.56
C VAL A 27 -28.43 -20.03 -9.08
N LEU A 28 -29.48 -20.48 -9.77
CA LEU A 28 -29.54 -20.38 -11.24
C LEU A 28 -29.35 -18.93 -11.69
N VAL A 29 -28.54 -18.70 -12.72
CA VAL A 29 -28.20 -17.34 -13.22
C VAL A 29 -29.45 -16.49 -13.46
N ARG A 30 -30.50 -17.06 -14.08
CA ARG A 30 -31.80 -16.40 -14.33
C ARG A 30 -32.59 -16.01 -13.09
N LYS A 31 -32.24 -16.56 -11.92
CA LYS A 31 -32.86 -16.31 -10.62
C LYS A 31 -31.98 -15.46 -9.71
N VAL A 32 -30.79 -15.04 -10.15
CA VAL A 32 -29.95 -14.12 -9.39
C VAL A 32 -30.61 -12.75 -9.41
N THR A 33 -31.03 -12.27 -8.24
CA THR A 33 -31.64 -10.95 -8.06
C THR A 33 -30.72 -10.04 -7.26
N ARG A 34 -30.98 -8.72 -7.28
CA ARG A 34 -30.25 -7.75 -6.44
C ARG A 34 -30.30 -8.14 -4.96
N ARG A 35 -31.43 -8.67 -4.48
CA ARG A 35 -31.60 -9.14 -3.10
C ARG A 35 -30.67 -10.30 -2.75
N VAL A 36 -30.47 -11.25 -3.68
CA VAL A 36 -29.53 -12.37 -3.49
C VAL A 36 -28.10 -11.84 -3.39
N VAL A 37 -27.70 -10.92 -4.27
CA VAL A 37 -26.36 -10.33 -4.24
C VAL A 37 -26.14 -9.50 -2.98
N ASN A 38 -27.11 -8.66 -2.58
CA ASN A 38 -27.03 -7.87 -1.35
C ASN A 38 -26.91 -8.77 -0.11
N ARG A 39 -27.66 -9.87 -0.04
CA ARG A 39 -27.53 -10.83 1.07
C ARG A 39 -26.12 -11.42 1.13
N ALA A 40 -25.57 -11.88 0.01
CA ALA A 40 -24.21 -12.40 -0.03
C ALA A 40 -23.17 -11.35 0.38
N LEU A 41 -23.33 -10.11 -0.10
CA LEU A 41 -22.51 -8.97 0.28
C LEU A 41 -22.55 -8.70 1.80
N HIS A 42 -23.74 -8.66 2.40
CA HIS A 42 -23.89 -8.47 3.85
C HIS A 42 -23.28 -9.63 4.65
N CYS A 43 -23.40 -10.87 4.18
CA CYS A 43 -22.72 -12.00 4.81
C CYS A 43 -21.20 -11.83 4.77
N TRP A 44 -20.61 -11.45 3.62
CA TRP A 44 -19.15 -11.22 3.57
C TRP A 44 -18.69 -10.08 4.48
N ILE A 45 -19.52 -9.04 4.65
CA ILE A 45 -19.23 -7.95 5.58
C ILE A 45 -19.35 -8.42 7.04
N ALA A 46 -20.36 -9.23 7.35
CA ALA A 46 -20.56 -9.83 8.68
C ALA A 46 -19.44 -10.83 9.04
N ASP A 47 -18.95 -11.58 8.05
CA ASP A 47 -17.77 -12.46 8.14
C ASP A 47 -16.44 -11.67 8.13
N GLU A 48 -16.50 -10.37 8.38
CA GLU A 48 -15.37 -9.46 8.54
C GLU A 48 -14.40 -9.40 7.34
N CYS A 49 -14.88 -9.71 6.13
CA CYS A 49 -14.04 -9.61 4.94
C CYS A 49 -13.54 -8.16 4.74
N GLY A 50 -12.25 -8.03 4.44
CA GLY A 50 -11.63 -6.75 4.11
C GLY A 50 -12.25 -6.08 2.86
N LEU A 51 -12.16 -4.75 2.77
CA LEU A 51 -12.80 -3.96 1.70
C LEU A 51 -12.40 -4.45 0.31
N SER A 52 -11.11 -4.66 0.10
CA SER A 52 -10.56 -5.15 -1.17
C SER A 52 -11.06 -6.56 -1.48
N THR A 53 -11.21 -7.40 -0.45
CA THR A 53 -11.74 -8.76 -0.57
C THR A 53 -13.19 -8.76 -1.03
N VAL A 54 -14.04 -7.93 -0.39
CA VAL A 54 -15.44 -7.73 -0.79
C VAL A 54 -15.51 -7.15 -2.21
N LYS A 55 -14.73 -6.10 -2.49
CA LYS A 55 -14.66 -5.44 -3.80
C LYS A 55 -14.28 -6.40 -4.91
N ASN A 56 -13.23 -7.20 -4.73
CA ASN A 56 -12.74 -8.14 -5.73
C ASN A 56 -13.73 -9.29 -5.96
N SER A 57 -14.39 -9.76 -4.90
CA SER A 57 -15.45 -10.78 -4.97
C SER A 57 -16.68 -10.25 -5.72
N LEU A 58 -17.07 -9.00 -5.48
CA LEU A 58 -18.17 -8.37 -6.22
C LEU A 58 -17.78 -8.08 -7.67
N ALA A 59 -16.54 -7.62 -7.93
CA ALA A 59 -16.07 -7.29 -9.27
C ALA A 59 -16.05 -8.51 -10.20
N VAL A 60 -15.65 -9.68 -9.71
CA VAL A 60 -15.71 -10.92 -10.51
C VAL A 60 -17.15 -11.32 -10.81
N LEU A 61 -18.06 -11.20 -9.83
CA LEU A 61 -19.48 -11.48 -10.02
C LEU A 61 -20.13 -10.53 -11.05
N VAL A 62 -19.83 -9.23 -10.96
CA VAL A 62 -20.29 -8.23 -11.94
C VAL A 62 -19.89 -8.65 -13.34
N ARG A 63 -18.62 -9.04 -13.57
CA ARG A 63 -18.14 -9.44 -14.89
C ARG A 63 -18.83 -10.69 -15.43
N VAL A 64 -19.07 -11.69 -14.59
CA VAL A 64 -19.80 -12.91 -14.99
C VAL A 64 -21.24 -12.57 -15.38
N LEU A 65 -21.94 -11.76 -14.59
CA LEU A 65 -23.33 -11.39 -14.89
C LEU A 65 -23.45 -10.36 -16.02
N GLU A 66 -22.41 -9.58 -16.31
CA GLU A 66 -22.35 -8.76 -17.53
C GLU A 66 -22.37 -9.65 -18.78
N GLN A 67 -21.69 -10.80 -18.76
CA GLN A 67 -21.73 -11.73 -19.88
C GLN A 67 -23.15 -12.31 -20.05
N ALA A 68 -23.80 -12.70 -18.96
CA ALA A 68 -25.19 -13.16 -18.99
C ALA A 68 -26.17 -12.11 -19.54
N VAL A 69 -25.91 -10.82 -19.32
CA VAL A 69 -26.70 -9.73 -19.93
C VAL A 69 -26.43 -9.62 -21.43
N ARG A 70 -25.16 -9.69 -21.87
CA ARG A 70 -24.81 -9.68 -23.30
C ARG A 70 -25.46 -10.84 -24.06
N ASP A 71 -25.56 -12.00 -23.41
CA ASP A 71 -26.13 -13.22 -23.98
C ASP A 71 -27.68 -13.27 -23.86
N GLY A 72 -28.33 -12.21 -23.35
CA GLY A 72 -29.79 -12.12 -23.21
C GLY A 72 -30.38 -13.04 -22.15
N VAL A 73 -29.56 -13.61 -21.26
CA VAL A 73 -30.02 -14.44 -20.13
C VAL A 73 -30.64 -13.59 -19.02
N LEU A 74 -30.15 -12.36 -18.86
CA LEU A 74 -30.61 -11.36 -17.89
C LEU A 74 -30.84 -10.01 -18.58
N ASP A 75 -31.90 -9.30 -18.20
CA ASP A 75 -32.19 -7.97 -18.73
C ASP A 75 -31.24 -6.89 -18.16
N ALA A 76 -30.80 -7.09 -16.92
CA ALA A 76 -29.89 -6.17 -16.23
C ALA A 76 -29.00 -6.92 -15.24
N ASN A 77 -27.82 -6.36 -14.95
CA ASN A 77 -26.88 -6.99 -14.04
C ASN A 77 -27.25 -6.69 -12.56
N PRO A 78 -27.71 -7.69 -11.78
CA PRO A 78 -28.13 -7.49 -10.40
C PRO A 78 -26.95 -7.25 -9.44
N ALA A 79 -25.71 -7.54 -9.86
CA ALA A 79 -24.52 -7.33 -9.04
C ALA A 79 -23.95 -5.90 -9.13
N ARG A 80 -24.53 -5.03 -9.98
CA ARG A 80 -24.27 -3.59 -9.92
C ARG A 80 -25.00 -2.97 -8.73
N VAL A 81 -24.47 -3.23 -7.53
CA VAL A 81 -24.97 -2.64 -6.29
C VAL A 81 -24.36 -1.25 -6.14
N ALA A 82 -25.19 -0.23 -5.95
CA ALA A 82 -24.74 1.13 -5.62
C ALA A 82 -24.75 1.32 -4.09
N GLY A 83 -23.91 2.20 -3.56
CA GLY A 83 -23.95 2.59 -2.14
C GLY A 83 -23.32 1.61 -1.15
N TRP A 84 -23.07 0.34 -1.53
CA TRP A 84 -22.46 -0.63 -0.61
C TRP A 84 -21.08 -0.23 -0.10
N GLN A 85 -20.32 0.59 -0.85
CA GLN A 85 -19.05 1.11 -0.33
C GLN A 85 -19.28 2.08 0.83
N GLN A 86 -20.37 2.86 0.82
CA GLN A 86 -20.72 3.74 1.93
C GLN A 86 -21.21 2.93 3.14
N GLU A 87 -21.95 1.84 2.93
CA GLU A 87 -22.34 0.91 3.99
C GLU A 87 -21.13 0.21 4.62
N TYR A 88 -20.21 -0.29 3.79
CA TYR A 88 -18.92 -0.82 4.26
C TYR A 88 -18.12 0.24 5.01
N GLN A 89 -18.07 1.46 4.49
CA GLN A 89 -17.38 2.57 5.13
C GLN A 89 -18.04 3.00 6.43
N ARG A 90 -19.37 3.01 6.56
CA ARG A 90 -20.05 3.28 7.84
C ARG A 90 -19.75 2.20 8.87
N ALA A 91 -19.89 0.93 8.47
CA ALA A 91 -19.57 -0.22 9.31
C ALA A 91 -18.10 -0.27 9.77
N GLN A 92 -17.17 0.32 8.99
CA GLN A 92 -15.74 0.38 9.34
C GLN A 92 -15.28 1.72 9.94
N ALA A 93 -15.93 2.83 9.59
CA ALA A 93 -15.61 4.17 10.11
C ALA A 93 -15.99 4.28 11.58
N GLU A 94 -17.00 3.53 12.02
CA GLU A 94 -17.33 3.33 13.42
C GLU A 94 -16.29 2.47 14.18
N ARG A 95 -15.35 1.82 13.47
CA ARG A 95 -14.52 0.77 14.08
C ARG A 95 -13.05 1.12 14.30
N THR A 96 -12.39 2.02 13.55
CA THR A 96 -10.99 2.39 13.89
C THR A 96 -10.47 3.68 13.23
N ALA A 97 -9.90 4.59 14.02
CA ALA A 97 -9.10 5.71 13.52
C ALA A 97 -7.72 5.20 13.05
N PRO A 98 -7.11 5.71 11.96
CA PRO A 98 -5.80 5.24 11.51
C PRO A 98 -4.71 5.33 12.57
N ARG A 99 -4.82 6.30 13.50
CA ARG A 99 -3.91 6.44 14.64
C ARG A 99 -4.06 5.34 15.68
N SER A 100 -5.26 4.80 15.90
CA SER A 100 -5.45 3.66 16.81
C SER A 100 -4.98 2.34 16.22
N LEU A 101 -4.51 2.34 14.96
CA LEU A 101 -3.80 1.23 14.32
C LEU A 101 -2.27 1.42 14.36
N ALA A 102 -1.77 2.49 14.97
CA ALA A 102 -0.34 2.70 15.13
C ALA A 102 0.18 1.93 16.34
N LEU A 103 1.45 1.52 16.29
CA LEU A 103 2.17 1.18 17.52
C LEU A 103 2.29 2.43 18.42
N PRO A 104 2.22 2.25 19.74
CA PRO A 104 2.23 3.38 20.67
C PRO A 104 3.56 4.13 20.68
N ASP A 105 4.69 3.41 20.63
CA ASP A 105 6.02 3.98 20.79
C ASP A 105 7.12 3.13 20.12
N ALA A 106 8.36 3.62 20.19
CA ALA A 106 9.53 2.95 19.66
C ALA A 106 9.83 1.63 20.40
N ASP A 107 9.57 1.55 21.70
CA ASP A 107 9.83 0.34 22.49
C ASP A 107 8.89 -0.81 22.07
N ALA A 108 7.63 -0.51 21.73
CA ALA A 108 6.69 -1.47 21.17
C ALA A 108 7.16 -1.98 19.81
N LEU A 109 7.73 -1.11 18.97
CA LEU A 109 8.34 -1.52 17.70
C LEU A 109 9.55 -2.43 17.90
N GLU A 110 10.42 -2.10 18.88
CA GLU A 110 11.59 -2.92 19.18
C GLU A 110 11.20 -4.29 19.76
N ARG A 111 10.22 -4.34 20.67
CA ARG A 111 9.66 -5.61 21.19
C ARG A 111 9.08 -6.45 20.06
N LEU A 112 8.28 -5.84 19.18
CA LEU A 112 7.71 -6.52 18.02
C LEU A 112 8.80 -7.06 17.09
N ALA A 113 9.77 -6.24 16.71
CA ALA A 113 10.86 -6.64 15.82
C ALA A 113 11.70 -7.78 16.42
N ALA A 114 12.00 -7.71 17.72
CA ALA A 114 12.74 -8.76 18.42
C ALA A 114 11.95 -10.06 18.52
N ALA A 115 10.67 -10.00 18.90
CA ALA A 115 9.81 -11.17 19.00
C ALA A 115 9.62 -11.87 17.65
N LEU A 116 9.43 -11.11 16.56
CA LEU A 116 9.31 -11.67 15.21
C LEU A 116 10.59 -12.40 14.75
N VAL A 117 11.77 -11.86 15.06
CA VAL A 117 13.04 -12.53 14.76
C VAL A 117 13.22 -13.78 15.62
N GLN A 118 12.89 -13.70 16.91
CA GLN A 118 12.99 -14.85 17.82
C GLN A 118 12.06 -15.99 17.41
N ARG A 119 10.85 -15.65 16.95
CA ARG A 119 9.85 -16.63 16.52
C ARG A 119 10.10 -17.13 15.10
N SER A 120 10.94 -16.46 14.31
CA SER A 120 11.15 -16.83 12.92
C SER A 120 11.82 -18.20 12.80
N SER A 121 11.36 -18.99 11.84
CA SER A 121 11.87 -20.35 11.62
C SER A 121 13.35 -20.39 11.20
N ASP A 122 13.87 -19.27 10.68
CA ASP A 122 15.22 -19.09 10.17
C ASP A 122 16.14 -18.28 11.10
N GLY A 123 15.61 -17.68 12.18
CA GLY A 123 16.34 -16.75 13.06
C GLY A 123 16.96 -15.54 12.35
N TYR A 124 16.48 -15.18 11.14
CA TYR A 124 17.11 -14.15 10.31
C TYR A 124 16.85 -12.75 10.87
N ALA A 125 17.89 -12.14 11.46
CA ALA A 125 17.82 -10.80 12.05
C ALA A 125 17.33 -9.70 11.08
N GLY A 126 17.49 -9.90 9.76
CA GLY A 126 17.01 -8.95 8.76
C GLY A 126 15.49 -8.75 8.77
N TRP A 127 14.71 -9.70 9.29
CA TRP A 127 13.27 -9.51 9.49
C TRP A 127 12.96 -8.32 10.41
N GLY A 128 13.68 -8.20 11.53
CA GLY A 128 13.51 -7.07 12.45
C GLY A 128 13.85 -5.74 11.79
N ASP A 129 14.90 -5.71 10.97
CA ASP A 129 15.31 -4.49 10.25
C ASP A 129 14.29 -4.07 9.19
N ILE A 130 13.68 -5.02 8.49
CA ILE A 130 12.59 -4.77 7.55
C ILE A 130 11.38 -4.17 8.27
N VAL A 131 11.02 -4.73 9.44
CA VAL A 131 9.91 -4.26 10.28
C VAL A 131 10.16 -2.83 10.76
N ARG A 132 11.33 -2.57 11.34
CA ARG A 132 11.73 -1.23 11.78
C ARG A 132 11.70 -0.21 10.64
N PHE A 133 12.30 -0.54 9.51
CA PHE A 133 12.35 0.36 8.36
C PHE A 133 10.95 0.66 7.80
N ALA A 134 10.09 -0.35 7.69
CA ALA A 134 8.71 -0.17 7.26
C ALA A 134 7.92 0.74 8.23
N ALA A 135 8.10 0.56 9.54
CA ALA A 135 7.48 1.41 10.55
C ALA A 135 7.98 2.85 10.48
N TRP A 136 9.27 3.10 10.35
CA TRP A 136 9.77 4.49 10.34
C TRP A 136 9.41 5.26 9.07
N THR A 137 9.28 4.55 7.94
CA THR A 137 9.01 5.13 6.62
C THR A 137 7.53 5.08 6.22
N GLY A 138 6.68 4.37 6.97
CA GLY A 138 5.27 4.19 6.60
C GLY A 138 5.07 3.50 5.25
N THR A 139 6.06 2.72 4.80
CA THR A 139 6.00 2.00 3.52
C THR A 139 5.46 0.59 3.69
N ARG A 140 5.07 -0.03 2.59
CA ARG A 140 4.63 -1.43 2.58
C ARG A 140 5.85 -2.34 2.51
N PHE A 141 5.77 -3.54 3.09
CA PHE A 141 6.85 -4.53 2.98
C PHE A 141 7.23 -4.86 1.54
N SER A 142 6.27 -4.86 0.61
CA SER A 142 6.56 -5.05 -0.82
C SER A 142 7.42 -3.93 -1.42
N GLU A 143 7.27 -2.70 -0.94
CA GLU A 143 8.07 -1.55 -1.37
C GLU A 143 9.47 -1.63 -0.74
N VAL A 144 9.56 -1.98 0.55
CA VAL A 144 10.84 -2.21 1.24
C VAL A 144 11.63 -3.35 0.59
N SER A 145 10.94 -4.43 0.20
CA SER A 145 11.57 -5.49 -0.58
C SER A 145 12.13 -4.92 -1.87
N ALA A 146 11.39 -4.13 -2.65
CA ALA A 146 11.86 -3.59 -3.93
C ALA A 146 12.89 -2.46 -3.86
N LEU A 147 13.19 -1.94 -2.66
CA LEU A 147 14.10 -0.82 -2.46
C LEU A 147 15.53 -1.14 -2.91
N GLN A 148 16.03 -0.38 -3.88
CA GLN A 148 17.41 -0.42 -4.34
C GLN A 148 18.22 0.74 -3.74
N ALA A 149 19.54 0.59 -3.64
CA ALA A 149 20.41 1.63 -3.09
C ALA A 149 20.29 2.97 -3.85
N GLN A 150 20.16 2.90 -5.18
CA GLN A 150 19.96 4.07 -6.04
C GLN A 150 18.65 4.83 -5.82
N ASP A 151 17.66 4.22 -5.15
CA ASP A 151 16.37 4.88 -4.90
C ASP A 151 16.43 5.85 -3.72
N ILE A 152 17.51 5.83 -2.92
CA ILE A 152 17.73 6.76 -1.81
C ILE A 152 18.73 7.83 -2.22
N ASP A 153 18.31 9.09 -2.12
CA ASP A 153 19.20 10.23 -2.15
C ASP A 153 19.77 10.45 -0.74
N ALA A 154 21.04 10.09 -0.56
CA ALA A 154 21.74 10.23 0.72
C ALA A 154 22.04 11.69 1.11
N SER A 155 21.97 12.64 0.18
CA SER A 155 22.19 14.07 0.47
C SER A 155 20.96 14.70 1.13
N THR A 156 19.76 14.32 0.66
CA THR A 156 18.49 14.81 1.20
C THR A 156 17.81 13.83 2.16
N TRP A 157 18.35 12.61 2.28
CA TRP A 157 17.75 11.48 3.00
C TRP A 157 16.30 11.25 2.59
N THR A 158 16.07 11.18 1.29
CA THR A 158 14.75 10.90 0.72
C THR A 158 14.78 9.62 -0.11
N TRP A 159 13.72 8.83 -0.02
CA TRP A 159 13.53 7.63 -0.81
C TRP A 159 12.47 7.87 -1.89
N GLN A 160 12.86 7.66 -3.15
CA GLN A 160 11.96 7.58 -4.29
C GLN A 160 11.34 6.18 -4.36
N VAL A 161 10.09 6.04 -3.93
CA VAL A 161 9.37 4.76 -4.00
C VAL A 161 8.94 4.51 -5.45
N GLN A 162 9.72 3.72 -6.18
CA GLN A 162 9.51 3.46 -7.60
C GLN A 162 8.99 2.06 -7.91
N HIS A 163 9.30 1.08 -7.06
CA HIS A 163 9.03 -0.33 -7.32
C HIS A 163 8.39 -1.00 -6.10
N PHE A 164 7.74 -2.14 -6.34
CA PHE A 164 7.26 -3.03 -5.29
C PHE A 164 7.35 -4.49 -5.76
N THR A 165 7.68 -5.39 -4.84
CA THR A 165 7.75 -6.82 -5.10
C THR A 165 6.36 -7.45 -5.03
N VAL A 166 6.03 -8.26 -6.02
CA VAL A 166 4.79 -9.04 -6.12
C VAL A 166 5.08 -10.51 -6.28
N SER A 167 4.14 -11.34 -5.84
CA SER A 167 4.14 -12.78 -6.15
C SER A 167 3.30 -13.03 -7.40
N GLU A 168 3.92 -13.63 -8.40
CA GLU A 168 3.29 -14.10 -9.64
C GLU A 168 3.57 -15.61 -9.80
N PRO A 169 2.89 -16.33 -10.71
CA PRO A 169 3.07 -17.78 -10.86
C PRO A 169 4.53 -18.20 -11.15
N GLU A 170 5.32 -17.33 -11.78
CA GLU A 170 6.73 -17.55 -12.11
C GLU A 170 7.68 -17.21 -10.94
N GLY A 171 7.16 -16.69 -9.83
CA GLY A 171 7.93 -16.34 -8.64
C GLY A 171 7.75 -14.89 -8.21
N LEU A 172 8.76 -14.34 -7.54
CA LEU A 172 8.74 -12.96 -7.04
C LEU A 172 9.38 -12.00 -8.04
N HIS A 173 8.61 -10.98 -8.44
CA HIS A 173 9.04 -9.98 -9.42
C HIS A 173 8.85 -8.58 -8.87
N ASP A 174 9.72 -7.65 -9.26
CA ASP A 174 9.52 -6.23 -8.98
C ASP A 174 8.71 -5.58 -10.10
N ARG A 175 7.69 -4.83 -9.73
CA ARG A 175 6.83 -4.08 -10.67
C ARG A 175 6.96 -2.58 -10.37
N PRO A 176 6.91 -1.72 -11.40
CA PRO A 176 6.92 -0.28 -11.18
C PRO A 176 5.61 0.17 -10.51
N CYS A 177 5.72 1.07 -9.56
CA CYS A 177 4.60 1.80 -9.00
C CYS A 177 3.94 2.66 -10.09
N ARG A 178 2.62 2.85 -10.00
CA ARG A 178 1.84 3.68 -10.93
C ARG A 178 1.14 4.83 -10.20
N GLY A 179 1.07 5.99 -10.85
CA GLY A 179 0.37 7.16 -10.33
C GLY A 179 0.85 7.57 -8.93
N ARG A 180 -0.08 7.72 -7.98
CA ARG A 180 0.20 8.18 -6.60
C ARG A 180 1.03 7.21 -5.75
N HIS A 181 1.28 6.00 -6.24
CA HIS A 181 2.16 5.05 -5.58
C HIS A 181 3.64 5.39 -5.82
N HIS A 182 3.95 6.06 -6.95
CA HIS A 182 5.24 6.71 -7.16
C HIS A 182 5.30 7.98 -6.31
N ARG A 183 6.18 8.00 -5.30
CA ARG A 183 6.21 9.07 -4.31
C ARG A 183 7.55 9.16 -3.60
N VAL A 184 7.81 10.34 -3.03
CA VAL A 184 8.97 10.59 -2.18
C VAL A 184 8.60 10.33 -0.72
N VAL A 185 9.44 9.59 0.00
CA VAL A 185 9.32 9.36 1.44
C VAL A 185 10.57 9.90 2.15
N PRO A 186 10.45 10.86 3.09
CA PRO A 186 11.59 11.31 3.87
C PRO A 186 12.03 10.24 4.87
N LEU A 187 13.33 9.97 4.95
CA LEU A 187 13.91 9.10 5.97
C LEU A 187 14.13 9.92 7.24
N ARG A 188 13.56 9.46 8.35
CA ARG A 188 13.77 10.01 9.70
C ARG A 188 15.05 9.45 10.33
N PRO A 189 15.63 10.07 11.37
CA PRO A 189 16.94 9.72 11.91
C PRO A 189 17.20 8.21 12.07
N ALA A 190 16.31 7.48 12.77
CA ALA A 190 16.45 6.03 12.94
C ALA A 190 16.46 5.23 11.62
N ALA A 191 15.68 5.64 10.61
CA ALA A 191 15.70 5.02 9.29
C ALA A 191 16.99 5.35 8.51
N ARG A 192 17.56 6.55 8.70
CA ARG A 192 18.84 6.95 8.09
C ARG A 192 19.96 6.10 8.64
N GLU A 193 20.03 5.95 9.95
CA GLU A 193 21.05 5.13 10.64
C GLU A 193 21.01 3.69 10.14
N LEU A 194 19.81 3.09 10.07
CA LEU A 194 19.65 1.72 9.58
C LEU A 194 20.02 1.58 8.09
N ALA A 195 19.76 2.61 7.27
CA ALA A 195 20.08 2.62 5.85
C ALA A 195 21.56 2.92 5.56
N ALA A 196 22.23 3.77 6.35
CA ALA A 196 23.57 4.29 6.07
C ALA A 196 24.59 3.18 5.82
N GLY A 197 24.72 2.23 6.76
CA GLY A 197 25.66 1.11 6.61
C GLY A 197 25.33 0.17 5.45
N ARG A 198 24.08 0.13 4.99
CA ARG A 198 23.65 -0.65 3.83
C ARG A 198 23.99 0.07 2.52
N LEU A 199 23.76 1.38 2.48
CA LEU A 199 24.10 2.24 1.34
C LEU A 199 25.60 2.22 1.09
N GLU A 200 26.41 2.32 2.15
CA GLU A 200 27.87 2.27 2.02
C GLU A 200 28.34 0.93 1.43
N ARG A 201 27.76 -0.19 1.87
CA ARG A 201 28.05 -1.52 1.27
C ARG A 201 27.59 -1.65 -0.18
N ALA A 202 26.56 -0.91 -0.58
CA ALA A 202 26.00 -0.93 -1.93
C ALA A 202 26.56 0.19 -2.83
N ARG A 203 27.53 0.99 -2.37
CA ARG A 203 28.05 2.17 -3.08
C ARG A 203 28.53 1.90 -4.51
N HIS A 204 29.03 0.68 -4.78
CA HIS A 204 29.52 0.25 -6.09
C HIS A 204 28.52 -0.66 -6.84
N THR A 205 27.30 -0.81 -6.31
CA THR A 205 26.23 -1.58 -6.96
C THR A 205 24.90 -0.84 -6.75
N PRO A 206 24.67 0.28 -7.46
CA PRO A 206 23.45 1.07 -7.32
C PRO A 206 22.12 0.28 -7.41
N PRO A 207 21.97 -0.74 -8.28
CA PRO A 207 20.74 -1.53 -8.34
C PRO A 207 20.66 -2.62 -7.25
N ALA A 208 21.63 -2.71 -6.33
CA ALA A 208 21.58 -3.66 -5.23
C ALA A 208 20.43 -3.35 -4.29
N ARG A 209 19.73 -4.40 -3.88
CA ARG A 209 18.61 -4.31 -2.95
C ARG A 209 19.13 -3.99 -1.55
N LEU A 210 18.53 -3.00 -0.91
CA LEU A 210 18.97 -2.53 0.40
C LEU A 210 18.52 -3.48 1.53
N PHE A 211 17.35 -4.08 1.37
CA PHE A 211 16.77 -5.07 2.28
C PHE A 211 16.44 -6.36 1.53
N THR A 212 16.83 -7.50 2.09
CA THR A 212 16.60 -8.82 1.49
C THR A 212 16.03 -9.76 2.52
N GLY A 213 15.31 -10.79 2.07
CA GLY A 213 15.02 -11.96 2.91
C GLY A 213 16.27 -12.83 3.08
N PRO A 214 16.12 -13.99 3.75
CA PRO A 214 17.16 -15.01 3.85
C PRO A 214 17.82 -15.33 2.50
N HIS A 215 19.11 -15.63 2.52
CA HIS A 215 19.90 -15.91 1.30
C HIS A 215 19.86 -14.80 0.23
N ARG A 216 19.71 -13.53 0.65
CA ARG A 216 19.63 -12.35 -0.24
C ARG A 216 18.45 -12.38 -1.22
N SER A 217 17.38 -13.09 -0.85
CA SER A 217 16.19 -13.25 -1.68
C SER A 217 15.27 -12.03 -1.63
N ARG A 218 14.35 -11.97 -2.60
CA ARG A 218 13.16 -11.11 -2.52
C ARG A 218 12.22 -11.67 -1.45
N PHE A 219 11.41 -10.80 -0.85
CA PHE A 219 10.36 -11.23 0.06
C PHE A 219 9.05 -10.51 -0.24
N THR A 220 7.95 -11.07 0.26
CA THR A 220 6.65 -10.42 0.26
C THR A 220 6.15 -10.31 1.69
N ALA A 221 5.08 -9.55 1.89
CA ALA A 221 4.41 -9.50 3.20
C ALA A 221 3.95 -10.90 3.64
N ALA A 222 3.50 -11.76 2.71
CA ALA A 222 3.11 -13.13 3.01
C ALA A 222 4.32 -13.97 3.48
N VAL A 223 5.44 -13.92 2.75
CA VAL A 223 6.67 -14.62 3.13
C VAL A 223 7.16 -14.18 4.51
N LEU A 224 7.17 -12.86 4.79
CA LEU A 224 7.54 -12.34 6.10
C LEU A 224 6.58 -12.83 7.19
N ARG A 225 5.26 -12.72 6.96
CA ARG A 225 4.21 -13.16 7.88
C ARG A 225 4.35 -14.63 8.24
N ASP A 226 4.51 -15.49 7.24
CA ASP A 226 4.65 -16.93 7.40
C ASP A 226 5.97 -17.29 8.09
N ALA A 227 7.08 -16.66 7.70
CA ALA A 227 8.40 -16.94 8.27
C ALA A 227 8.51 -16.55 9.74
N THR A 228 7.82 -15.48 10.16
CA THR A 228 7.94 -14.88 11.51
C THR A 228 6.79 -15.25 12.45
N HIS A 229 5.80 -16.04 11.99
CA HIS A 229 4.55 -16.29 12.73
C HIS A 229 3.87 -14.99 13.17
N TRP A 230 3.83 -14.02 12.27
CA TRP A 230 3.42 -12.64 12.58
C TRP A 230 2.11 -12.57 13.34
N ASP A 231 1.08 -13.30 12.92
CA ASP A 231 -0.24 -13.26 13.56
C ASP A 231 -0.17 -13.68 15.03
N ASP A 232 0.52 -14.78 15.32
CA ASP A 232 0.69 -15.28 16.69
C ASP A 232 1.46 -14.26 17.54
N VAL A 233 2.53 -13.68 17.00
CA VAL A 233 3.36 -12.70 17.70
C VAL A 233 2.59 -11.41 17.99
N VAL A 234 1.84 -10.89 17.02
CA VAL A 234 1.06 -9.65 17.25
C VAL A 234 -0.10 -9.90 18.21
N ASP A 235 -0.73 -11.07 18.17
CA ASP A 235 -1.79 -11.43 19.10
C ASP A 235 -1.23 -11.57 20.54
N GLU A 236 -0.09 -12.25 20.71
CA GLU A 236 0.62 -12.37 22.01
C GLU A 236 1.05 -11.01 22.59
N LEU A 237 1.43 -10.06 21.73
CA LEU A 237 1.84 -8.71 22.14
C LEU A 237 0.65 -7.72 22.29
N GLY A 238 -0.59 -8.16 22.06
CA GLY A 238 -1.78 -7.31 22.17
C GLY A 238 -1.94 -6.30 21.02
N HIS A 239 -1.37 -6.60 19.86
CA HIS A 239 -1.38 -5.80 18.64
C HIS A 239 -2.18 -6.45 17.50
N GLU A 240 -3.28 -7.14 17.83
CA GLU A 240 -4.16 -7.89 16.91
C GLU A 240 -4.65 -7.08 15.68
N TYR A 241 -4.60 -5.76 15.78
CA TYR A 241 -4.96 -4.81 14.73
C TYR A 241 -3.97 -4.72 13.56
N LEU A 242 -2.74 -5.25 13.70
CA LEU A 242 -1.69 -5.23 12.68
C LEU A 242 -1.86 -6.36 11.64
N ARG A 243 -2.88 -6.29 10.76
CA ARG A 243 -3.17 -7.38 9.79
C ARG A 243 -3.31 -6.99 8.31
N ARG A 244 -3.30 -5.70 7.94
CA ARG A 244 -3.67 -5.23 6.58
C ARG A 244 -2.59 -4.49 5.81
N GLN A 245 -1.52 -4.01 6.47
CA GLN A 245 -0.52 -3.08 5.92
C GLN A 245 0.51 -2.68 6.99
N ASP A 246 1.13 -3.68 7.60
CA ASP A 246 1.13 -3.85 9.06
C ASP A 246 1.87 -2.81 9.89
N LEU A 247 2.62 -1.87 9.28
CA LEU A 247 3.22 -0.75 9.99
C LEU A 247 3.11 0.59 9.25
N ARG A 248 2.37 0.64 8.13
CA ARG A 248 2.14 1.88 7.39
C ARG A 248 1.39 2.91 8.24
N HIS A 249 0.38 2.46 8.98
CA HIS A 249 -0.39 3.33 9.86
C HIS A 249 0.49 3.89 10.99
N THR A 250 1.35 3.05 11.58
CA THR A 250 2.39 3.46 12.52
C THR A 250 3.28 4.55 11.93
N GLY A 251 3.88 4.31 10.77
CA GLY A 251 4.80 5.27 10.17
C GLY A 251 4.18 6.60 9.79
N LEU A 252 2.98 6.59 9.19
CA LEU A 252 2.28 7.82 8.84
C LEU A 252 1.81 8.58 10.09
N THR A 253 1.40 7.88 11.14
CA THR A 253 1.05 8.50 12.44
C THR A 253 2.28 9.15 13.06
N TRP A 254 3.39 8.44 13.14
CA TRP A 254 4.61 9.00 13.73
C TRP A 254 5.22 10.12 12.88
N MET A 255 5.05 10.10 11.55
CA MET A 255 5.43 11.25 10.71
C MET A 255 4.58 12.48 11.03
N ALA A 256 3.28 12.30 11.21
CA ALA A 256 2.40 13.38 11.64
C ALA A 256 2.77 13.91 13.04
N ASP A 257 3.09 13.01 13.97
CA ASP A 257 3.51 13.37 15.33
C ASP A 257 4.84 14.10 15.34
N ALA A 258 5.77 13.72 14.45
CA ALA A 258 7.03 14.44 14.23
C ALA A 258 6.84 15.80 13.53
N GLY A 259 5.59 16.26 13.32
CA GLY A 259 5.30 17.57 12.74
C GLY A 259 5.49 17.66 11.23
N LEU A 260 5.52 16.53 10.50
CA LEU A 260 5.68 16.55 9.06
C LEU A 260 4.51 17.33 8.40
N PRO A 261 4.79 18.39 7.62
CA PRO A 261 3.73 19.19 6.99
C PRO A 261 2.76 18.35 6.17
N LEU A 262 1.46 18.69 6.23
CA LEU A 262 0.40 17.93 5.56
C LEU A 262 0.68 17.64 4.07
N PRO A 263 1.25 18.57 3.25
CA PRO A 263 1.61 18.26 1.88
C PRO A 263 2.66 17.14 1.75
N LEU A 264 3.69 17.15 2.59
CA LEU A 264 4.73 16.12 2.60
C LEU A 264 4.18 14.80 3.13
N LEU A 265 3.32 14.85 4.14
CA LEU A 265 2.62 13.66 4.65
C LEU A 265 1.69 13.05 3.58
N CYS A 266 1.00 13.88 2.79
CA CYS A 266 0.18 13.41 1.65
C CYS A 266 1.06 12.77 0.57
N GLY A 267 2.22 13.36 0.29
CA GLY A 267 3.25 12.80 -0.58
C GLY A 267 3.68 11.41 -0.12
N ALA A 268 4.17 11.29 1.12
CA ALA A 268 4.62 10.03 1.70
C ALA A 268 3.48 8.98 1.81
N ALA A 269 2.26 9.41 2.11
CA ALA A 269 1.08 8.55 2.17
C ALA A 269 0.56 8.12 0.78
N GLY A 270 0.91 8.84 -0.29
CA GLY A 270 0.33 8.64 -1.63
C GLY A 270 -1.19 8.86 -1.65
N ARG A 271 -1.71 9.71 -0.76
CA ARG A 271 -3.14 9.89 -0.50
C ARG A 271 -3.56 11.37 -0.48
N PRO A 272 -4.82 11.68 -0.85
CA PRO A 272 -5.32 13.04 -0.82
C PRO A 272 -5.45 13.55 0.63
N PRO A 273 -5.49 14.88 0.84
CA PRO A 273 -5.55 15.48 2.18
C PRO A 273 -6.70 14.98 3.07
N GLY A 274 -7.88 14.70 2.50
CA GLY A 274 -9.03 14.20 3.27
C GLY A 274 -8.76 12.88 3.99
N ASP A 275 -8.07 11.96 3.34
CA ASP A 275 -7.65 10.68 3.94
C ASP A 275 -6.51 10.89 4.93
N THR A 276 -5.52 11.72 4.55
CA THR A 276 -4.27 11.88 5.30
C THR A 276 -4.45 12.68 6.59
N ARG A 277 -5.40 13.62 6.65
CA ARG A 277 -5.73 14.37 7.87
C ARG A 277 -6.09 13.47 9.06
N ARG A 278 -6.57 12.25 8.80
CA ARG A 278 -6.91 11.26 9.84
C ARG A 278 -5.69 10.73 10.61
N TYR A 279 -4.47 11.01 10.14
CA TYR A 279 -3.23 10.72 10.88
C TYR A 279 -2.78 11.87 11.77
N LEU A 280 -3.31 13.08 11.59
CA LEU A 280 -2.93 14.23 12.40
C LEU A 280 -3.44 14.06 13.84
N PRO A 281 -2.71 14.58 14.85
CA PRO A 281 -3.20 14.64 16.21
C PRO A 281 -4.56 15.35 16.28
N PRO A 282 -5.48 14.91 17.15
CA PRO A 282 -6.82 15.50 17.28
C PRO A 282 -6.79 16.95 17.76
N ASP A 283 -5.76 17.35 18.50
CA ASP A 283 -5.53 18.72 18.96
C ASP A 283 -4.23 19.27 18.40
N GLY A 284 -4.23 20.55 18.03
CA GLY A 284 -3.13 21.27 17.39
C GLY A 284 -1.86 21.47 18.23
N HIS A 285 -1.43 20.48 18.99
CA HIS A 285 -0.09 20.41 19.54
C HIS A 285 0.91 20.26 18.40
N ARG A 286 1.24 21.41 17.79
CA ARG A 286 2.56 21.64 17.22
C ARG A 286 3.54 21.38 18.36
N LEU A 287 4.12 20.19 18.42
CA LEU A 287 5.37 20.01 19.13
C LEU A 287 6.32 21.08 18.58
N SER A 288 6.83 21.91 19.48
CA SER A 288 7.70 23.04 19.18
C SER A 288 8.74 22.59 18.17
N ALA A 289 8.72 23.18 16.99
CA ALA A 289 9.73 22.97 15.97
C ALA A 289 11.07 23.42 16.57
N GLU A 290 11.88 22.47 17.04
CA GLU A 290 13.31 22.68 17.01
C GLU A 290 13.69 22.92 15.56
N SER A 291 14.21 24.11 15.31
CA SER A 291 14.47 24.65 13.97
C SER A 291 15.46 23.75 13.23
N HIS A 292 14.95 22.98 12.28
CA HIS A 292 15.75 22.40 11.22
C HIS A 292 15.32 22.98 9.88
N GLY A 293 16.15 23.89 9.38
CA GLY A 293 16.34 24.15 7.96
C GLY A 293 15.12 24.64 7.20
N GLU A 294 15.08 25.95 7.00
CA GLU A 294 14.33 26.60 5.94
C GLU A 294 14.43 25.80 4.61
N PRO A 295 13.31 25.53 3.91
CA PRO A 295 13.36 24.81 2.64
C PRO A 295 14.11 25.67 1.60
N PRO A 296 14.96 25.07 0.75
CA PRO A 296 15.64 25.84 -0.29
C PRO A 296 14.61 26.46 -1.23
N ALA A 297 14.70 27.78 -1.38
CA ALA A 297 13.93 28.54 -2.35
C ALA A 297 14.11 27.92 -3.75
N SER A 298 12.99 27.48 -4.34
CA SER A 298 12.96 27.02 -5.71
C SER A 298 13.28 28.19 -6.64
N SER A 299 14.47 28.20 -7.23
CA SER A 299 14.79 29.06 -8.36
C SER A 299 14.06 28.54 -9.60
N ALA A 300 12.80 28.96 -9.76
CA ALA A 300 12.11 28.85 -11.04
C ALA A 300 12.78 29.83 -12.03
N PRO A 301 13.16 29.40 -13.25
CA PRO A 301 13.62 30.33 -14.26
C PRO A 301 12.45 31.21 -14.72
N ALA A 302 12.72 32.50 -14.85
CA ALA A 302 11.80 33.53 -15.28
C ALA A 302 11.09 33.15 -16.59
N ARG A 303 9.76 33.23 -16.60
CA ARG A 303 8.98 33.22 -17.84
C ARG A 303 9.24 34.52 -18.57
N THR A 304 10.03 34.48 -19.64
CA THR A 304 10.08 35.55 -20.63
C THR A 304 8.80 35.53 -21.45
N SER A 305 8.01 36.59 -21.31
CA SER A 305 6.94 36.96 -22.22
C SER A 305 7.56 37.47 -23.53
N GLY A 306 7.29 36.78 -24.64
CA GLY A 306 7.70 37.25 -25.97
C GLY A 306 6.89 36.56 -27.05
N GLY A 307 5.84 37.23 -27.52
CA GLY A 307 5.09 36.80 -28.70
C GLY A 307 5.89 36.99 -29.98
N GLY A 308 5.70 36.09 -30.95
CA GLY A 308 6.27 36.19 -32.28
C GLY A 308 5.82 35.04 -33.16
N ARG A 309 4.88 35.31 -34.08
CA ARG A 309 4.44 34.42 -35.16
C ARG A 309 5.65 34.03 -36.02
N THR A 310 5.91 32.74 -36.18
CA THR A 310 6.76 32.22 -37.26
C THR A 310 5.87 31.56 -38.33
N VAL A 311 5.85 32.23 -39.48
CA VAL A 311 5.29 31.78 -40.75
C VAL A 311 6.26 30.76 -41.35
N PHE A 312 5.75 29.60 -41.78
CA PHE A 312 6.50 28.63 -42.57
C PHE A 312 6.50 29.07 -44.05
N PRO A 313 7.66 29.25 -44.72
CA PRO A 313 7.69 29.38 -46.17
C PRO A 313 7.75 27.99 -46.83
N HIS A 314 6.87 27.78 -47.80
CA HIS A 314 6.94 26.66 -48.75
C HIS A 314 8.19 26.79 -49.66
N PRO A 315 8.81 25.69 -50.09
CA PRO A 315 9.85 25.71 -51.11
C PRO A 315 9.23 25.84 -52.52
N PRO A 316 9.92 26.50 -53.47
CA PRO A 316 9.45 26.57 -54.85
C PRO A 316 9.80 25.29 -55.62
N THR A 317 8.87 24.91 -56.48
CA THR A 317 8.99 23.95 -57.59
C THR A 317 10.03 24.40 -58.61
N GLU A 318 10.98 23.53 -58.91
CA GLU A 318 11.31 22.98 -60.25
C GLU A 318 12.14 21.70 -60.08
#